data_AF-A0A359B2N4-F1
#
_entry.id   AF-A0A359B2N4-F1
#
_cell.length_a   1.000
_cell.length_b   1.000
_cell.length_c   1.000
_cell.angle_alpha   90.00
_cell.angle_beta   90.00
_cell.angle_gamma   90.00
#
_symmetry.space_group_name_H-M   'P 1'
#
loop_
_entity.id
_entity.type
_entity.pdbx_description
1 polymer ?
#
loop_
_entity_poly.entity_id
_entity_poly.type
_entity_poly.pdbx_seq_one_letter_code
_entity_poly.pdbx_strand_id
1 'polypeptide(L)'
;VEAEDSASVVGTMELSGEDDLLASSDEGSSQTQKAEQRPGKALATPLARAMAKEMGIDINEVPGSGPEGRVKKEDILNFHTSSQFNTDKKETNLEHAEEVTYQPLTQIRKTIARNM
;
A
#
# COMPACT_ATOMS: atom_id res chain seq x y z
N VAL A 1 70.56 27.03 18.18
CA VAL A 1 69.61 28.14 18.42
C VAL A 1 68.70 28.14 17.21
N GLU A 2 67.54 27.53 17.36
CA GLU A 2 66.59 27.23 16.28
C GLU A 2 65.83 28.51 15.91
N ALA A 3 65.60 28.71 14.61
CA ALA A 3 64.82 29.81 14.07
C ALA A 3 63.36 29.34 13.94
N GLU A 4 62.49 29.91 14.78
CA GLU A 4 61.05 29.69 14.76
C GLU A 4 60.46 30.57 13.65
N ASP A 5 60.29 30.03 12.44
CA ASP A 5 59.50 30.67 11.38
C ASP A 5 58.01 30.66 11.78
N SER A 6 57.55 31.76 12.38
CA SER A 6 56.13 31.96 12.71
C SER A 6 55.37 32.45 11.48
N ALA A 7 54.91 31.49 10.66
CA ALA A 7 53.99 31.76 9.55
C ALA A 7 52.61 32.13 10.11
N SER A 8 52.25 33.42 10.04
CA SER A 8 50.90 33.90 10.36
C SER A 8 49.91 33.49 9.25
N VAL A 9 48.82 32.82 9.64
CA VAL A 9 47.74 32.46 8.72
C VAL A 9 46.87 33.69 8.47
N VAL A 10 47.06 34.33 7.32
CA VAL A 10 46.15 35.38 6.83
C VAL A 10 45.25 34.77 5.76
N GLY A 11 44.08 34.27 6.19
CA GLY A 11 43.02 33.83 5.28
C GLY A 11 41.76 34.61 5.57
N THR A 12 41.23 35.33 4.59
CA THR A 12 39.88 35.91 4.66
C THR A 12 38.88 34.78 4.52
N MET A 13 38.23 34.39 5.62
CA MET A 13 37.14 33.43 5.58
C MET A 13 35.90 34.17 5.09
N GLU A 14 35.50 33.93 3.85
CA GLU A 14 34.19 34.37 3.36
C GLU A 14 33.14 33.56 4.12
N LEU A 15 32.47 34.20 5.07
CA LEU A 15 31.31 33.64 5.75
C LEU A 15 30.17 33.62 4.74
N SER A 16 29.81 32.43 4.24
CA SER A 16 28.59 32.24 3.45
C SER A 16 27.42 32.83 4.22
N GLY A 17 26.70 33.76 3.60
CA GLY A 17 25.57 34.45 4.23
C GLY A 17 24.52 33.45 4.72
N GLU A 18 23.89 33.74 5.85
CA GLU A 18 22.91 32.91 6.57
C GLU A 18 21.65 32.52 5.76
N ASP A 19 21.53 32.95 4.50
CA ASP A 19 20.36 32.72 3.63
C ASP A 19 20.66 31.94 2.33
N ASP A 20 21.84 31.34 2.16
CA ASP A 20 22.12 30.44 1.02
C ASP A 20 21.61 29.01 1.33
N LEU A 21 20.30 28.83 1.21
CA LEU A 21 19.64 27.51 1.33
C LEU A 21 19.92 26.66 0.08
N LEU A 22 20.98 25.85 0.11
CA LEU A 22 21.20 24.81 -0.90
C LEU A 22 20.16 23.69 -0.74
N ALA A 23 19.54 23.27 -1.85
CA ALA A 23 18.64 22.13 -1.86
C ALA A 23 19.35 20.88 -1.35
N SER A 24 18.70 20.14 -0.44
CA SER A 24 19.23 18.88 0.09
C SER A 24 19.53 17.91 -1.06
N SER A 25 20.78 17.45 -1.15
CA SER A 25 21.21 16.50 -2.19
C SER A 25 20.45 15.18 -2.09
N ASP A 26 19.89 14.75 -3.22
CA ASP A 26 19.15 13.49 -3.37
C ASP A 26 20.05 12.33 -3.83
N GLU A 27 21.37 12.51 -3.85
CA GLU A 27 22.36 11.52 -4.34
C GLU A 27 22.43 10.22 -3.48
N GLY A 28 21.66 10.18 -2.37
CA GLY A 28 21.44 8.99 -1.55
C GLY A 28 19.99 8.51 -1.48
N SER A 29 19.05 9.16 -2.20
CA SER A 29 17.66 8.72 -2.31
C SER A 29 17.58 7.66 -3.42
N SER A 30 18.22 6.52 -3.14
CA SER A 30 17.73 5.28 -3.72
C SER A 30 16.33 5.08 -3.14
N GLN A 31 15.32 5.56 -3.87
CA GLN A 31 13.95 5.08 -3.75
C GLN A 31 14.04 3.56 -3.78
N THR A 32 14.07 2.98 -2.59
CA THR A 32 14.05 1.54 -2.40
C THR A 32 12.63 1.17 -2.76
N GLN A 33 12.40 0.95 -4.06
CA GLN A 33 11.24 0.24 -4.55
C GLN A 33 11.15 -1.00 -3.69
N LYS A 34 10.14 -0.98 -2.82
CA LYS A 34 9.82 -2.00 -1.84
C LYS A 34 9.87 -3.33 -2.55
N ALA A 35 11.02 -4.00 -2.47
CA ALA A 35 11.22 -5.30 -3.06
C ALA A 35 10.13 -6.16 -2.46
N GLU A 36 9.18 -6.58 -3.29
CA GLU A 36 8.14 -7.52 -2.94
C GLU A 36 8.86 -8.73 -2.38
N GLN A 37 8.93 -8.80 -1.05
CA GLN A 37 9.44 -9.93 -0.33
C GLN A 37 8.52 -11.06 -0.75
N ARG A 38 8.93 -11.85 -1.74
CA ARG A 38 8.27 -13.10 -2.08
C ARG A 38 8.18 -13.85 -0.77
N PRO A 39 6.99 -14.00 -0.17
CA PRO A 39 6.90 -14.58 1.15
C PRO A 39 7.53 -15.97 1.02
N GLY A 40 8.59 -16.19 1.81
CA GLY A 40 9.08 -17.55 2.02
C GLY A 40 7.88 -18.43 2.37
N LYS A 41 7.92 -19.70 1.95
CA LYS A 41 6.79 -20.64 2.02
C LYS A 41 5.97 -20.39 3.29
N ALA A 42 4.71 -19.97 3.14
CA ALA A 42 3.87 -19.65 4.28
C ALA A 42 3.89 -20.81 5.30
N LEU A 43 4.25 -20.48 6.54
CA LEU A 43 4.22 -21.42 7.65
C LEU A 43 2.74 -21.74 7.86
N ALA A 44 2.34 -22.98 7.61
CA ALA A 44 0.94 -23.37 7.67
C ALA A 44 0.80 -24.77 8.24
N THR A 45 -0.28 -24.98 8.97
CA THR A 45 -0.65 -26.33 9.41
C THR A 45 -1.02 -27.20 8.18
N PRO A 46 -0.74 -28.52 8.19
CA PRO A 46 -1.08 -29.39 7.06
C PRO A 46 -2.57 -29.34 6.69
N LEU A 47 -3.43 -29.26 7.71
CA LEU A 47 -4.88 -29.11 7.54
C LEU A 47 -5.24 -27.82 6.80
N ALA A 48 -4.64 -26.69 7.19
CA ALA A 48 -4.83 -25.41 6.52
C ALA A 48 -4.39 -25.49 5.05
N ARG A 49 -3.26 -26.15 4.76
CA ARG A 49 -2.79 -26.34 3.38
C ARG A 49 -3.75 -27.18 2.52
N ALA A 50 -4.35 -28.21 3.09
CA ALA A 50 -5.38 -29.00 2.40
C ALA A 50 -6.63 -28.17 2.12
N MET A 51 -7.14 -27.45 3.14
CA MET A 51 -8.32 -26.58 3.01
C MET A 51 -8.11 -25.46 1.99
N ALA A 52 -6.94 -24.80 1.99
CA ALA A 52 -6.62 -23.77 1.01
C ALA A 52 -6.63 -24.32 -0.42
N LYS A 53 -6.12 -25.54 -0.64
CA LYS A 53 -6.14 -26.21 -1.95
C LYS A 53 -7.56 -26.57 -2.39
N GLU A 54 -8.41 -27.03 -1.47
CA GLU A 54 -9.82 -27.35 -1.76
C GLU A 54 -10.64 -26.11 -2.11
N MET A 55 -10.38 -24.99 -1.43
CA MET A 55 -11.07 -23.71 -1.66
C MET A 55 -10.42 -22.82 -2.74
N GLY A 56 -9.30 -23.25 -3.33
CA GLY A 56 -8.59 -22.51 -4.37
C GLY A 56 -7.94 -21.20 -3.89
N ILE A 57 -7.59 -21.11 -2.61
CA ILE A 57 -6.99 -19.91 -1.99
C ILE A 57 -5.46 -20.03 -1.99
N ASP A 58 -4.76 -18.96 -2.37
CA ASP A 58 -3.30 -18.91 -2.21
C ASP A 58 -2.94 -18.69 -0.73
N ILE A 59 -2.32 -19.70 -0.13
CA ILE A 59 -1.89 -19.69 1.27
C ILE A 59 -0.82 -18.63 1.56
N ASN A 60 -0.13 -18.13 0.55
CA ASN A 60 0.90 -17.10 0.73
C ASN A 60 0.30 -15.70 0.91
N GLU A 61 -0.94 -15.49 0.50
CA GLU A 61 -1.67 -14.22 0.65
C GLU A 61 -2.53 -14.19 1.92
N VAL A 62 -2.72 -15.34 2.56
CA VAL A 62 -3.52 -15.45 3.79
C VAL A 62 -2.70 -14.96 4.99
N PRO A 63 -3.21 -13.96 5.76
CA PRO A 63 -2.56 -13.54 6.99
C PRO A 63 -2.68 -14.66 8.05
N GLY A 64 -1.54 -15.16 8.54
CA GLY A 64 -1.51 -16.20 9.55
C GLY A 64 -1.68 -15.64 10.97
N SER A 65 -2.65 -16.16 11.72
CA SER A 65 -2.96 -15.75 13.11
C SER A 65 -2.27 -16.64 14.18
N GLY A 66 -1.54 -17.67 13.75
CA GLY A 66 -0.82 -18.58 14.62
C GLY A 66 0.55 -18.06 15.10
N PRO A 67 1.19 -18.77 16.04
CA PRO A 67 2.55 -18.46 16.47
C PRO A 67 3.50 -18.48 15.28
N GLU A 68 4.41 -17.50 15.20
CA GLU A 68 5.32 -17.26 14.07
C GLU A 68 4.61 -16.93 12.73
N GLY A 69 3.36 -16.44 12.77
CA GLY A 69 2.59 -16.15 11.57
C GLY A 69 2.05 -17.40 10.89
N ARG A 70 1.83 -18.48 11.66
CA ARG A 70 1.34 -19.76 11.12
C ARG A 70 -0.14 -19.67 10.72
N VAL A 71 -0.47 -20.08 9.50
CA VAL A 71 -1.86 -20.12 9.00
C VAL A 71 -2.63 -21.31 9.59
N LYS A 72 -3.78 -21.01 10.21
CA LYS A 72 -4.75 -21.99 10.76
C LYS A 72 -5.96 -22.17 9.83
N LYS A 73 -6.82 -23.14 10.16
CA LYS A 73 -8.10 -23.34 9.45
C LYS A 73 -8.96 -22.06 9.46
N GLU A 74 -9.03 -21.39 10.60
CA GLU A 74 -9.89 -20.22 10.82
C GLU A 74 -9.48 -19.05 9.93
N ASP A 75 -8.18 -18.87 9.73
CA ASP A 75 -7.63 -17.82 8.87
C ASP A 75 -8.09 -17.98 7.42
N ILE A 76 -8.17 -19.22 6.93
CA ILE A 76 -8.62 -19.51 5.56
C ILE A 76 -10.13 -19.31 5.41
N LEU A 77 -10.93 -19.72 6.40
CA LEU A 77 -12.37 -19.47 6.38
C LEU A 77 -12.68 -17.97 6.42
N ASN A 78 -11.96 -17.22 7.26
CA ASN A 78 -12.09 -15.77 7.35
C ASN A 78 -11.66 -15.10 6.03
N PHE A 79 -10.54 -15.52 5.44
CA PHE A 79 -10.09 -15.01 4.15
C PHE A 79 -11.09 -15.30 3.03
N HIS A 80 -11.67 -16.49 2.98
CA HIS A 80 -12.71 -16.84 2.00
C HIS A 80 -13.93 -15.91 2.12
N THR A 81 -14.39 -15.72 3.36
CA THR A 81 -15.53 -14.84 3.66
C THR A 81 -15.22 -13.39 3.28
N SER A 82 -14.06 -12.87 3.69
CA SER A 82 -13.63 -11.49 3.39
C SER A 82 -13.34 -11.24 1.90
N SER A 83 -12.84 -12.23 1.16
CA SER A 83 -12.59 -12.13 -0.28
C SER A 83 -13.89 -11.97 -1.08
N GLN A 84 -14.97 -12.64 -0.66
CA GLN A 84 -16.29 -12.44 -1.28
C GLN A 84 -16.82 -11.01 -1.12
N PHE A 85 -16.45 -10.30 -0.04
CA PHE A 85 -16.89 -8.92 0.21
C PHE A 85 -16.00 -7.83 -0.42
N ASN A 86 -14.88 -8.19 -1.06
CA ASN A 86 -13.90 -7.24 -1.58
C ASN A 86 -13.89 -7.11 -3.11
N THR A 87 -14.69 -7.91 -3.83
CA THR A 87 -14.73 -7.87 -5.30
C THR A 87 -15.55 -6.69 -5.85
N ASP A 88 -16.29 -5.97 -5.00
CA ASP A 88 -17.13 -4.83 -5.40
C ASP A 88 -16.45 -3.43 -5.29
N LYS A 89 -15.15 -3.35 -4.94
CA LYS A 89 -14.48 -2.06 -4.68
C LYS A 89 -13.28 -1.77 -5.59
N LYS A 90 -13.44 -1.99 -6.90
CA LYS A 90 -12.45 -1.50 -7.88
C LYS A 90 -13.08 -1.03 -9.18
N GLU A 91 -13.88 0.03 -9.12
CA GLU A 91 -14.15 0.90 -10.27
C GLU A 91 -13.94 2.38 -9.90
N THR A 92 -12.95 2.96 -10.59
CA THR A 92 -12.76 4.35 -11.03
C THR A 92 -13.13 5.53 -10.11
N ASN A 93 -12.13 6.39 -9.88
CA ASN A 93 -12.31 7.80 -9.59
C ASN A 93 -13.14 8.49 -10.71
N LEU A 94 -14.33 9.00 -10.39
CA LEU A 94 -15.02 10.09 -11.10
C LEU A 94 -15.85 10.84 -10.07
N GLU A 95 -15.45 12.09 -9.85
CA GLU A 95 -16.12 13.06 -9.02
C GLU A 95 -17.58 13.25 -9.47
N HIS A 96 -18.48 13.15 -8.50
CA HIS A 96 -19.74 13.86 -8.24
C HIS A 96 -20.62 12.92 -7.44
N ALA A 97 -20.41 12.91 -6.11
CA ALA A 97 -21.35 12.34 -5.16
C ALA A 97 -22.58 13.27 -5.06
N GLU A 98 -23.30 13.45 -6.16
CA GLU A 98 -24.70 13.87 -6.04
C GLU A 98 -25.50 12.62 -5.70
N GLU A 99 -26.11 12.65 -4.52
CA GLU A 99 -26.95 11.60 -4.00
C GLU A 99 -28.13 11.36 -4.96
N VAL A 100 -27.97 10.40 -5.88
CA VAL A 100 -29.01 10.05 -6.85
C VAL A 100 -30.15 9.37 -6.11
N THR A 101 -31.25 10.10 -5.90
CA THR A 101 -32.48 9.52 -5.36
C THR A 101 -33.26 8.86 -6.49
N TYR A 102 -33.27 7.52 -6.49
CA TYR A 102 -34.11 6.75 -7.40
C TYR A 102 -35.58 6.88 -6.99
N GLN A 103 -36.36 7.65 -7.75
CA GLN A 103 -37.82 7.63 -7.65
C GLN A 103 -38.41 6.59 -8.60
N PRO A 104 -39.23 5.65 -8.12
CA PRO A 104 -39.87 4.66 -8.99
C PRO A 104 -40.86 5.33 -9.95
N LEU A 105 -40.90 4.84 -11.20
CA LEU A 105 -41.90 5.28 -12.17
C LEU A 105 -43.31 4.90 -11.71
N THR A 106 -44.25 5.83 -11.82
CA THR A 106 -45.67 5.54 -11.62
C THR A 106 -46.20 4.61 -12.70
N GLN A 107 -47.32 3.93 -12.44
CA GLN A 107 -47.93 3.00 -13.39
C GLN A 107 -48.24 3.65 -14.75
N ILE A 108 -48.68 4.92 -14.76
CA ILE A 108 -48.97 5.66 -15.99
C ILE A 108 -47.68 5.94 -16.77
N ARG A 109 -46.63 6.47 -16.11
CA ARG A 109 -45.34 6.74 -16.77
C ARG A 109 -44.72 5.46 -17.31
N LYS A 110 -44.86 4.34 -16.60
CA LYS A 110 -44.41 3.02 -17.02
C LYS A 110 -45.13 2.54 -18.29
N THR A 111 -46.44 2.80 -18.43
CA THR A 111 -47.21 2.42 -19.63
C THR A 111 -46.81 3.25 -20.84
N ILE A 112 -46.60 4.56 -20.69
CA ILE A 112 -46.17 5.44 -21.80
C ILE A 112 -44.82 4.99 -22.33
N ALA A 113 -43.86 4.74 -21.44
CA ALA A 113 -42.53 4.27 -21.82
C ALA A 113 -42.55 2.91 -22.54
N ARG A 114 -43.58 2.10 -22.32
CA ARG A 114 -43.75 0.80 -22.98
C ARG A 114 -44.35 0.89 -24.38
N ASN A 115 -45.07 1.98 -24.68
CA ASN A 115 -45.83 2.18 -25.92
C ASN A 115 -45.24 3.27 -26.84
N MET A 116 -44.10 3.87 -26.46
CA MET A 116 -43.23 4.65 -27.36
C MET A 116 -42.32 3.69 -28.14
#